data_AF-A0A0C9ZWA7-F1
#
_entry.id   AF-A0A0C9ZWA7-F1
#
_cell.length_a   1.000
_cell.length_b   1.000
_cell.length_c   1.000
_cell.angle_alpha   90.00
_cell.angle_beta   90.00
_cell.angle_gamma   90.00
#
_symmetry.space_group_name_H-M   'P 1'
#
loop_
_entity.id
_entity.type
_entity.pdbx_description
1 polymer ?
#
loop_
_entity_poly.entity_id
_entity_poly.type
_entity_poly.pdbx_seq_one_letter_code
_entity_poly.pdbx_strand_id
1 'polypeptide(L)'
;MPYTSFAVAGAGPTIGGRIVQALINRGASVVVLARPSSRSTASSLLQGAKIASVDYADVPGVSTVLRDNNVEVLISALSFGALQAQTPLAEAAQAASVKLLVPSEFGMPTEGATDGVLAVKAKFAGTLVFLRVNHHRLLANKLSAYVKSLGIPVLRIHRGGHNTRRLIQNGMFMEFIPWLTGVELGKFHLLGQQNKPSSFTSLDDVSGFVAHALTTFPSSSLHDATYRIEGERTSLEAIGALYEARVPPVPIVHVDKLLDGFDKQTFIQTNFAEGRLSAGWDNYLDKDVPENAASGNKAWGGHHWKTVKEVLGL
;
A
#
# COMPACT_ATOMS: atom_id res chain seq x y z
N MET A 1 20.46 1.61 -14.37
CA MET A 1 20.45 2.89 -13.64
C MET A 1 19.16 2.99 -12.83
N PRO A 2 19.17 3.59 -11.64
CA PRO A 2 17.94 3.87 -10.89
C PRO A 2 17.07 4.91 -11.57
N TYR A 3 15.80 5.00 -11.17
CA TYR A 3 14.87 6.01 -11.70
C TYR A 3 15.06 7.36 -11.02
N THR A 4 14.77 8.43 -11.75
CA THR A 4 15.00 9.81 -11.31
C THR A 4 13.79 10.73 -11.48
N SER A 5 12.82 10.37 -12.33
CA SER A 5 11.60 11.17 -12.58
C SER A 5 10.33 10.38 -12.30
N PHE A 6 9.47 10.93 -11.45
CA PHE A 6 8.30 10.25 -10.88
C PHE A 6 7.03 11.08 -11.02
N ALA A 7 5.91 10.41 -11.28
CA ALA A 7 4.57 10.96 -11.04
C ALA A 7 3.92 10.26 -9.86
N VAL A 8 3.22 11.00 -9.00
CA VAL A 8 2.47 10.44 -7.87
C VAL A 8 1.00 10.85 -7.96
N ALA A 9 0.11 9.88 -8.13
CA ALA A 9 -1.33 10.05 -8.02
C ALA A 9 -1.79 9.72 -6.60
N GLY A 10 -2.67 10.55 -6.03
CA GLY A 10 -3.15 10.34 -4.65
C GLY A 10 -2.17 10.82 -3.57
N ALA A 11 -1.49 11.93 -3.82
CA ALA A 11 -0.53 12.55 -2.89
C ALA A 11 -1.22 13.27 -1.69
N GLY A 12 -2.05 12.52 -0.94
CA GLY A 12 -2.64 12.97 0.32
C GLY A 12 -1.68 12.86 1.51
N PRO A 13 -2.11 13.30 2.71
CA PRO A 13 -1.25 13.37 3.90
C PRO A 13 -0.85 12.01 4.49
N THR A 14 -1.46 10.93 4.00
CA THR A 14 -1.20 9.57 4.43
C THR A 14 0.09 9.05 3.77
N ILE A 15 0.01 8.17 2.76
CA ILE A 15 1.18 7.56 2.14
C ILE A 15 1.72 8.37 0.96
N GLY A 16 0.84 8.86 0.08
CA GLY A 16 1.26 9.46 -1.19
C GLY A 16 2.11 10.73 -1.03
N GLY A 17 1.72 11.65 -0.15
CA GLY A 17 2.51 12.85 0.14
C GLY A 17 3.86 12.52 0.78
N ARG A 18 3.92 11.51 1.65
CA ARG A 18 5.18 11.06 2.25
C ARG A 18 6.11 10.41 1.24
N ILE A 19 5.57 9.65 0.27
CA ILE A 19 6.35 9.15 -0.88
C ILE A 19 6.92 10.32 -1.69
N VAL A 20 6.12 11.35 -1.96
CA VAL A 20 6.59 12.57 -2.66
C VAL A 20 7.76 13.20 -1.90
N GLN A 21 7.60 13.46 -0.61
CA GLN A 21 8.66 14.04 0.21
C GLN A 21 9.92 13.16 0.23
N ALA A 22 9.76 11.84 0.41
CA ALA A 22 10.87 10.90 0.46
C ALA A 22 11.63 10.82 -0.88
N LEU A 23 10.94 10.93 -2.03
CA LEU A 23 11.57 11.00 -3.35
C LEU A 23 12.35 12.32 -3.54
N ILE A 24 11.75 13.45 -3.17
CA ILE A 24 12.39 14.78 -3.26
C ILE A 24 13.66 14.85 -2.41
N ASN A 25 13.60 14.34 -1.18
CA ASN A 25 14.76 14.29 -0.27
C ASN A 25 15.93 13.46 -0.84
N ARG A 26 15.66 12.63 -1.86
CA ARG A 26 16.65 11.80 -2.56
C ARG A 26 17.07 12.41 -3.90
N GLY A 27 16.70 13.67 -4.17
CA GLY A 27 17.07 14.41 -5.37
C GLY A 27 16.25 14.05 -6.61
N ALA A 28 15.13 13.35 -6.46
CA ALA A 28 14.29 12.97 -7.59
C ALA A 28 13.38 14.12 -8.07
N SER A 29 13.08 14.14 -9.36
CA SER A 29 12.05 15.01 -9.95
C SER A 29 10.67 14.39 -9.73
N VAL A 30 9.74 15.14 -9.14
CA VAL A 30 8.40 14.65 -8.83
C VAL A 30 7.32 15.57 -9.39
N VAL A 31 6.36 14.99 -10.12
CA VAL A 31 5.08 15.64 -10.46
C VAL A 31 3.93 14.96 -9.71
N VAL A 32 3.16 15.75 -8.96
CA VAL A 32 1.95 15.30 -8.29
C VAL A 32 0.78 15.45 -9.26
N LEU A 33 0.10 14.34 -9.53
CA LEU A 33 -1.19 14.36 -10.22
C LEU A 33 -2.26 14.64 -9.16
N ALA A 34 -2.86 15.83 -9.20
CA ALA A 34 -3.91 16.24 -8.29
C ALA A 34 -5.23 16.41 -9.04
N ARG A 35 -6.32 15.87 -8.52
CA ARG A 35 -7.65 16.20 -9.04
C ARG A 35 -7.94 17.69 -8.85
N PRO A 36 -8.73 18.33 -9.72
CA PRO A 36 -9.11 19.74 -9.54
C PRO A 36 -9.74 20.05 -8.17
N SER A 37 -10.48 19.09 -7.60
CA SER A 37 -11.10 19.20 -6.28
C SER A 37 -10.18 18.82 -5.10
N SER A 38 -8.90 18.57 -5.35
CA SER A 38 -7.95 18.15 -4.32
C SER A 38 -7.66 19.28 -3.34
N ARG A 39 -7.78 18.97 -2.04
CA ARG A 39 -7.39 19.89 -0.95
C ARG A 39 -5.96 19.63 -0.44
N SER A 40 -5.30 18.59 -0.95
CA SER A 40 -3.98 18.16 -0.46
C SER A 40 -2.82 18.94 -1.08
N THR A 41 -3.07 19.77 -2.09
CA THR A 41 -2.04 20.49 -2.86
C THR A 41 -1.26 21.52 -2.02
N ALA A 42 -1.86 22.01 -0.93
CA ALA A 42 -1.21 22.94 0.01
C ALA A 42 -0.35 22.23 1.08
N SER A 43 -0.26 20.90 1.06
CA SER A 43 0.51 20.15 2.06
C SER A 43 2.01 20.42 1.94
N SER A 44 2.68 20.61 3.08
CA SER A 44 4.15 20.73 3.14
C SER A 44 4.88 19.49 2.61
N LEU A 45 4.23 18.31 2.66
CA LEU A 45 4.78 17.06 2.10
C LEU A 45 5.01 17.11 0.58
N LEU A 46 4.43 18.10 -0.10
CA LEU A 46 4.55 18.27 -1.56
C LEU A 46 5.56 19.37 -1.92
N GLN A 47 6.23 19.97 -0.93
CA GLN A 47 7.20 21.04 -1.17
C GLN A 47 8.35 20.51 -2.04
N GLY A 48 8.57 21.16 -3.18
CA GLY A 48 9.57 20.77 -4.18
C GLY A 48 9.01 19.93 -5.32
N ALA A 49 7.76 19.45 -5.24
CA ALA A 49 7.09 18.80 -6.37
C ALA A 49 6.46 19.82 -7.31
N LYS A 50 6.38 19.48 -8.59
CA LYS A 50 5.45 20.14 -9.52
C LYS A 50 4.04 19.60 -9.26
N ILE A 51 3.02 20.44 -9.37
CA ILE A 51 1.62 20.03 -9.23
C ILE A 51 0.93 20.16 -10.58
N ALA A 52 0.36 19.07 -11.07
CA ALA A 52 -0.46 19.03 -12.26
C ALA A 52 -1.92 18.74 -11.88
N SER A 53 -2.81 19.70 -12.16
CA SER A 53 -4.24 19.52 -11.96
C SER A 53 -4.82 18.72 -13.13
N VAL A 54 -5.23 17.48 -12.89
CA VAL A 54 -5.75 16.55 -13.91
C VAL A 54 -6.90 15.72 -13.37
N ASP A 55 -7.88 15.44 -14.23
CA ASP A 55 -8.83 14.35 -13.97
C ASP A 55 -8.14 13.02 -14.29
N TYR A 56 -8.16 12.06 -13.35
CA TYR A 56 -7.56 10.75 -13.58
C TYR A 56 -8.29 9.94 -14.65
N ALA A 57 -9.55 10.28 -14.97
CA ALA A 57 -10.28 9.68 -16.08
C ALA A 57 -9.85 10.23 -17.46
N ASP A 58 -9.18 11.38 -17.51
CA ASP A 58 -8.70 11.99 -18.76
C ASP A 58 -7.34 11.38 -19.15
N VAL A 59 -7.38 10.21 -19.79
CA VAL A 59 -6.19 9.48 -20.24
C VAL A 59 -5.28 10.34 -21.13
N PRO A 60 -5.78 11.07 -22.15
CA PRO A 60 -4.96 12.01 -22.94
C PRO A 60 -4.30 13.08 -22.08
N GLY A 61 -5.05 13.76 -21.20
CA GLY A 61 -4.52 14.82 -20.34
C GLY A 61 -3.43 14.33 -19.40
N VAL A 62 -3.68 13.20 -18.71
CA VAL A 62 -2.68 12.57 -17.84
C VAL A 62 -1.45 12.17 -18.66
N SER A 63 -1.61 11.53 -19.82
CA SER A 63 -0.48 11.10 -20.64
C SER A 63 0.39 12.27 -21.11
N THR A 64 -0.22 13.43 -21.39
CA THR A 64 0.49 14.66 -21.78
C THR A 64 1.36 15.14 -20.63
N VAL A 65 0.79 15.25 -19.42
CA VAL A 65 1.55 15.62 -18.22
C VAL A 65 2.73 14.69 -17.96
N LEU A 66 2.53 13.37 -18.12
CA LEU A 66 3.59 12.39 -17.94
C LEU A 66 4.73 12.58 -18.96
N ARG A 67 4.43 12.83 -20.24
CA ARG A 67 5.44 13.08 -21.28
C ARG A 67 6.18 14.39 -21.06
N ASP A 68 5.47 15.49 -20.82
CA ASP A 68 6.03 16.83 -20.66
C ASP A 68 6.99 16.92 -19.46
N ASN A 69 6.80 16.04 -18.46
CA ASN A 69 7.66 15.95 -17.28
C ASN A 69 8.69 14.79 -17.36
N ASN A 70 8.81 14.12 -18.52
CA ASN A 70 9.72 13.00 -18.73
C ASN A 70 9.60 11.92 -17.63
N VAL A 71 8.37 11.58 -17.25
CA VAL A 71 8.11 10.68 -16.12
C VAL A 71 8.56 9.26 -16.46
N GLU A 72 9.42 8.70 -15.62
CA GLU A 72 9.90 7.32 -15.76
C GLU A 72 9.05 6.35 -14.96
N VAL A 73 8.49 6.77 -13.83
CA VAL A 73 7.70 5.92 -12.94
C VAL A 73 6.41 6.62 -12.51
N LEU A 74 5.26 5.96 -12.70
CA LEU A 74 3.98 6.41 -12.14
C LEU A 74 3.68 5.61 -10.86
N ILE A 75 3.46 6.30 -9.76
CA ILE A 75 3.09 5.73 -8.46
C ILE A 75 1.64 6.07 -8.16
N SER A 76 0.82 5.04 -7.92
CA SER A 76 -0.54 5.17 -7.44
C SER A 76 -0.57 4.99 -5.93
N ALA A 77 -0.93 6.05 -5.21
CA ALA A 77 -1.16 6.07 -3.77
C ALA A 77 -2.65 6.33 -3.45
N LEU A 78 -3.54 5.85 -4.32
CA LEU A 78 -4.97 6.08 -4.21
C LEU A 78 -5.58 5.34 -3.02
N SER A 79 -6.36 6.06 -2.23
CA SER A 79 -7.19 5.46 -1.17
C SER A 79 -8.23 4.49 -1.74
N PHE A 80 -8.78 3.63 -0.89
CA PHE A 80 -9.82 2.65 -1.21
C PHE A 80 -10.95 3.18 -2.13
N GLY A 81 -11.53 4.35 -1.81
CA GLY A 81 -12.66 4.92 -2.58
C GLY A 81 -12.30 5.47 -3.97
N ALA A 82 -11.02 5.43 -4.35
CA ALA A 82 -10.52 5.93 -5.63
C ALA A 82 -9.81 4.86 -6.46
N LEU A 83 -9.81 3.59 -6.05
CA LEU A 83 -9.08 2.51 -6.74
C LEU A 83 -9.52 2.31 -8.20
N GLN A 84 -10.74 2.68 -8.56
CA GLN A 84 -11.25 2.66 -9.94
C GLN A 84 -10.43 3.53 -10.90
N ALA A 85 -9.76 4.58 -10.40
CA ALA A 85 -8.93 5.45 -11.21
C ALA A 85 -7.55 4.83 -11.56
N GLN A 86 -7.18 3.68 -10.99
CA GLN A 86 -5.91 3.04 -11.34
C GLN A 86 -5.88 2.55 -12.80
N THR A 87 -7.03 2.16 -13.36
CA THR A 87 -7.14 1.70 -14.76
C THR A 87 -6.79 2.81 -15.75
N PRO A 88 -7.48 3.96 -15.77
CA PRO A 88 -7.13 5.04 -16.69
C PRO A 88 -5.73 5.62 -16.42
N LEU A 89 -5.25 5.61 -15.16
CA LEU A 89 -3.86 5.98 -14.87
C LEU A 89 -2.84 5.02 -15.51
N ALA A 90 -3.13 3.72 -15.53
CA ALA A 90 -2.30 2.73 -16.22
C ALA A 90 -2.33 2.93 -17.74
N GLU A 91 -3.50 3.20 -18.34
CA GLU A 91 -3.63 3.54 -19.75
C GLU A 91 -2.83 4.80 -20.11
N ALA A 92 -2.87 5.83 -19.27
CA ALA A 92 -2.11 7.05 -19.48
C ALA A 92 -0.60 6.82 -19.38
N ALA A 93 -0.17 6.00 -18.41
CA ALA A 93 1.22 5.57 -18.29
C ALA A 93 1.69 4.81 -19.53
N GLN A 94 0.81 4.03 -20.17
CA GLN A 94 1.14 3.34 -21.42
C GLN A 94 1.38 4.34 -22.51
N ALA A 95 0.39 5.20 -22.73
CA ALA A 95 0.42 6.16 -23.81
C ALA A 95 1.67 7.05 -23.69
N ALA A 96 2.08 7.37 -22.47
CA ALA A 96 3.28 8.16 -22.17
C ALA A 96 4.60 7.36 -22.18
N SER A 97 4.57 6.04 -22.41
CA SER A 97 5.76 5.17 -22.38
C SER A 97 6.53 5.22 -21.06
N VAL A 98 5.80 5.32 -19.94
CA VAL A 98 6.37 5.24 -18.59
C VAL A 98 7.07 3.88 -18.42
N LYS A 99 8.22 3.87 -17.72
CA LYS A 99 9.08 2.68 -17.58
C LYS A 99 8.69 1.78 -16.42
N LEU A 100 7.88 2.27 -15.47
CA LEU A 100 7.37 1.49 -14.34
C LEU A 100 6.06 2.06 -13.81
N LEU A 101 5.09 1.19 -13.51
CA LEU A 101 3.88 1.54 -12.75
C LEU A 101 3.93 0.85 -11.38
N VAL A 102 3.76 1.62 -10.31
CA VAL A 102 3.64 1.14 -8.93
C VAL A 102 2.17 1.28 -8.49
N PRO A 103 1.43 0.18 -8.30
CA PRO A 103 0.00 0.21 -7.93
C PRO A 103 -0.24 0.55 -6.45
N SER A 104 -1.47 0.94 -6.11
CA SER A 104 -1.89 1.31 -4.75
C SER A 104 -2.17 0.09 -3.87
N GLU A 105 -1.11 -0.42 -3.26
CA GLU A 105 -1.09 -1.75 -2.66
C GLU A 105 -0.53 -1.81 -1.24
N PHE A 106 -0.21 -0.64 -0.68
CA PHE A 106 0.31 -0.44 0.67
C PHE A 106 -0.66 -0.95 1.76
N GLY A 107 -0.56 -2.23 2.11
CA GLY A 107 -1.38 -2.87 3.13
C GLY A 107 -1.28 -4.41 3.14
N MET A 108 -2.44 -5.07 3.22
CA MET A 108 -2.55 -6.54 3.28
C MET A 108 -2.06 -7.23 2.01
N PRO A 109 -1.49 -8.45 2.12
CA PRO A 109 -1.21 -9.29 0.96
C PRO A 109 -2.44 -9.61 0.11
N THR A 110 -2.40 -9.24 -1.17
CA THR A 110 -3.49 -9.52 -2.13
C THR A 110 -3.18 -10.70 -3.05
N GLU A 111 -1.91 -11.12 -3.15
CA GLU A 111 -1.50 -12.27 -3.95
C GLU A 111 -2.30 -13.51 -3.54
N GLY A 112 -3.01 -14.13 -4.49
CA GLY A 112 -3.87 -15.30 -4.25
C GLY A 112 -5.28 -15.01 -3.72
N ALA A 113 -5.63 -13.76 -3.39
CA ALA A 113 -6.96 -13.43 -2.84
C ALA A 113 -8.09 -13.65 -3.86
N THR A 114 -9.15 -14.36 -3.46
CA THR A 114 -10.30 -14.69 -4.32
C THR A 114 -11.51 -13.79 -4.11
N ASP A 115 -11.65 -13.19 -2.93
CA ASP A 115 -12.85 -12.45 -2.52
C ASP A 115 -12.60 -11.01 -2.04
N GLY A 116 -13.66 -10.21 -2.04
CA GLY A 116 -13.67 -8.83 -1.53
C GLY A 116 -12.76 -7.85 -2.30
N VAL A 117 -12.40 -6.74 -1.63
CA VAL A 117 -11.50 -5.71 -2.18
C VAL A 117 -10.12 -6.28 -2.51
N LEU A 118 -9.63 -7.23 -1.72
CA LEU A 118 -8.32 -7.83 -1.92
C LEU A 118 -8.28 -8.57 -3.26
N ALA A 119 -9.38 -9.22 -3.65
CA ALA A 119 -9.48 -9.78 -4.99
C ALA A 119 -9.53 -8.72 -6.10
N VAL A 120 -10.17 -7.56 -5.88
CA VAL A 120 -10.16 -6.46 -6.86
C VAL A 120 -8.75 -5.92 -7.06
N LYS A 121 -8.00 -5.72 -5.97
CA LYS A 121 -6.60 -5.34 -5.97
C LYS A 121 -5.70 -6.40 -6.62
N ALA A 122 -5.85 -7.66 -6.22
CA ALA A 122 -5.17 -8.81 -6.82
C ALA A 122 -5.44 -8.94 -8.33
N LYS A 123 -6.65 -8.62 -8.79
CA LYS A 123 -7.01 -8.61 -10.23
C LYS A 123 -6.42 -7.41 -10.96
N PHE A 124 -6.26 -6.27 -10.29
CA PHE A 124 -5.56 -5.12 -10.86
C PHE A 124 -4.05 -5.41 -10.98
N ALA A 125 -3.47 -6.05 -9.97
CA ALA A 125 -2.04 -6.39 -9.91
C ALA A 125 -1.63 -7.67 -10.67
N GLY A 126 -2.53 -8.66 -10.81
CA GLY A 126 -2.22 -10.04 -11.28
C GLY A 126 -2.75 -10.42 -12.67
N THR A 127 -2.46 -11.65 -13.12
CA THR A 127 -3.17 -12.42 -14.19
C THR A 127 -3.47 -13.84 -13.71
N LEU A 128 -4.67 -14.34 -14.07
CA LEU A 128 -5.29 -15.65 -13.79
C LEU A 128 -4.37 -16.77 -13.30
N VAL A 129 -4.71 -17.35 -12.13
CA VAL A 129 -4.55 -18.79 -11.88
C VAL A 129 -5.79 -19.48 -12.45
N PHE A 130 -5.59 -20.36 -13.43
CA PHE A 130 -6.63 -21.22 -13.97
C PHE A 130 -6.93 -22.33 -12.95
N LEU A 131 -7.96 -22.17 -12.12
CA LEU A 131 -8.58 -23.30 -11.42
C LEU A 131 -10.11 -23.15 -11.43
N ARG A 132 -10.72 -24.28 -11.78
CA ARG A 132 -12.09 -24.52 -12.23
C ARG A 132 -13.06 -24.53 -11.05
N VAL A 133 -13.84 -23.46 -10.82
CA VAL A 133 -15.10 -23.55 -10.03
C VAL A 133 -16.13 -22.50 -10.52
N ASN A 134 -17.22 -23.02 -11.10
CA ASN A 134 -18.60 -22.54 -11.22
C ASN A 134 -18.91 -21.01 -11.31
N HIS A 135 -19.24 -20.59 -12.54
CA HIS A 135 -20.38 -19.77 -12.98
C HIS A 135 -20.79 -18.42 -12.34
N HIS A 136 -19.96 -17.73 -11.55
CA HIS A 136 -20.21 -16.30 -11.22
C HIS A 136 -18.97 -15.39 -11.27
N ARG A 137 -18.13 -15.51 -12.31
CA ARG A 137 -16.80 -14.87 -12.35
C ARG A 137 -16.42 -14.25 -13.70
N LEU A 138 -17.23 -13.29 -14.19
CA LEU A 138 -17.01 -12.65 -15.52
C LEU A 138 -16.54 -11.17 -15.50
N LEU A 139 -16.68 -10.43 -14.40
CA LEU A 139 -16.22 -9.02 -14.34
C LEU A 139 -14.74 -8.88 -13.92
N ALA A 140 -14.26 -9.87 -13.17
CA ALA A 140 -12.91 -9.95 -12.63
C ALA A 140 -11.78 -10.15 -13.66
N ASN A 141 -12.09 -10.83 -14.76
CA ASN A 141 -11.10 -11.31 -15.72
C ASN A 141 -10.71 -10.23 -16.75
N LYS A 142 -11.51 -9.16 -16.90
CA LYS A 142 -11.28 -8.13 -17.93
C LYS A 142 -10.16 -7.17 -17.55
N LEU A 143 -10.09 -6.72 -16.29
CA LEU A 143 -9.14 -5.67 -15.88
C LEU A 143 -7.67 -6.12 -15.97
N SER A 144 -7.40 -7.35 -15.53
CA SER A 144 -6.09 -8.00 -15.58
C SER A 144 -5.60 -8.25 -17.02
N ALA A 145 -6.44 -8.84 -17.86
CA ALA A 145 -6.13 -9.08 -19.28
C ALA A 145 -5.98 -7.75 -20.05
N TYR A 146 -6.75 -6.73 -19.64
CA TYR A 146 -6.71 -5.40 -20.21
C TYR A 146 -5.38 -4.71 -19.92
N VAL A 147 -4.93 -4.65 -18.66
CA VAL A 147 -3.61 -4.09 -18.32
C VAL A 147 -2.52 -4.81 -19.14
N LYS A 148 -2.53 -6.14 -19.26
CA LYS A 148 -1.58 -6.89 -20.11
C LYS A 148 -1.53 -6.44 -21.57
N SER A 149 -2.68 -6.12 -22.19
CA SER A 149 -2.73 -5.62 -23.58
C SER A 149 -2.02 -4.28 -23.78
N LEU A 150 -1.76 -3.54 -22.69
CA LEU A 150 -1.18 -2.20 -22.74
C LEU A 150 0.34 -2.16 -22.95
N GLY A 151 1.08 -3.25 -23.16
CA GLY A 151 2.50 -3.19 -23.60
C GLY A 151 3.53 -2.42 -22.74
N ILE A 152 3.16 -1.75 -21.64
CA ILE A 152 4.05 -1.03 -20.72
C ILE A 152 4.76 -2.02 -19.82
N PRO A 153 6.03 -1.79 -19.48
CA PRO A 153 6.57 -2.25 -18.22
C PRO A 153 5.78 -1.58 -17.08
N VAL A 154 4.74 -2.24 -16.60
CA VAL A 154 4.35 -2.17 -15.19
C VAL A 154 5.51 -2.80 -14.41
N LEU A 155 5.48 -2.86 -13.09
CA LEU A 155 6.06 -4.02 -12.41
C LEU A 155 5.48 -5.30 -13.14
N ARG A 156 6.13 -5.84 -14.20
CA ARG A 156 5.51 -6.79 -15.18
C ARG A 156 6.36 -8.00 -15.70
N ILE A 157 5.98 -9.25 -15.32
CA ILE A 157 6.56 -10.56 -15.72
C ILE A 157 5.79 -11.17 -16.90
N HIS A 158 6.55 -11.71 -17.84
CA HIS A 158 6.42 -13.09 -18.38
C HIS A 158 7.86 -13.67 -18.42
N ARG A 159 8.25 -14.93 -18.12
CA ARG A 159 7.67 -16.30 -18.15
C ARG A 159 8.16 -17.12 -16.94
N GLY A 160 7.38 -18.14 -16.58
CA GLY A 160 7.92 -19.41 -16.05
C GLY A 160 7.76 -19.64 -14.55
N GLY A 161 7.00 -20.68 -14.20
CA GLY A 161 7.03 -21.31 -12.88
C GLY A 161 5.99 -20.78 -11.90
N HIS A 162 5.26 -21.72 -11.29
CA HIS A 162 4.41 -21.49 -10.13
C HIS A 162 5.15 -20.66 -9.06
N ASN A 163 4.44 -19.74 -8.39
CA ASN A 163 4.87 -18.88 -7.26
C ASN A 163 5.47 -17.50 -7.59
N THR A 164 4.78 -16.70 -8.40
CA THR A 164 5.14 -15.28 -8.58
C THR A 164 3.90 -14.45 -8.87
N ARG A 165 3.71 -13.19 -8.45
CA ARG A 165 4.43 -12.17 -7.67
C ARG A 165 3.50 -10.92 -7.71
N ARG A 166 3.69 -9.95 -6.81
CA ARG A 166 4.00 -8.50 -6.98
C ARG A 166 3.21 -7.68 -5.99
N LEU A 167 3.83 -6.93 -5.04
CA LEU A 167 3.27 -5.81 -4.23
C LEU A 167 4.30 -5.25 -3.19
N ILE A 168 4.08 -4.03 -2.66
CA ILE A 168 4.61 -3.64 -1.33
C ILE A 168 3.52 -3.96 -0.31
N GLN A 169 3.77 -4.94 0.55
CA GLN A 169 2.83 -5.39 1.58
C GLN A 169 3.45 -5.08 2.93
N ASN A 170 2.71 -4.36 3.78
CA ASN A 170 3.26 -3.79 5.01
C ASN A 170 2.38 -3.95 6.25
N GLY A 171 1.28 -4.71 6.12
CA GLY A 171 0.30 -4.87 7.18
C GLY A 171 -0.44 -3.56 7.49
N MET A 172 -0.55 -3.22 8.78
CA MET A 172 -1.20 -1.99 9.26
C MET A 172 -0.19 -0.85 9.43
N PHE A 173 -0.60 0.37 9.07
CA PHE A 173 0.14 1.57 9.41
C PHE A 173 0.03 1.88 10.90
N MET A 174 1.18 2.01 11.57
CA MET A 174 1.23 2.25 13.02
C MET A 174 0.43 3.49 13.44
N GLU A 175 0.50 4.56 12.64
CA GLU A 175 -0.17 5.84 12.90
C GLU A 175 -1.71 5.75 12.89
N PHE A 176 -2.28 4.66 12.37
CA PHE A 176 -3.72 4.41 12.39
C PHE A 176 -4.21 3.67 13.63
N ILE A 177 -3.32 3.17 14.48
CA ILE A 177 -3.68 2.45 15.72
C ILE A 177 -4.64 3.27 16.61
N PRO A 178 -4.42 4.58 16.88
CA PRO A 178 -5.34 5.37 17.69
C PRO A 178 -6.77 5.41 17.12
N TRP A 179 -6.90 5.63 15.81
CA TRP A 179 -8.20 5.64 15.10
C TRP A 179 -8.86 4.26 15.09
N LEU A 180 -8.07 3.20 14.90
CA LEU A 180 -8.53 1.81 14.85
C LEU A 180 -9.18 1.35 16.17
N THR A 181 -8.67 1.88 17.28
CA THR A 181 -9.00 1.42 18.64
C THR A 181 -9.83 2.45 19.41
N GLY A 182 -9.98 3.65 18.87
CA GLY A 182 -10.73 4.74 19.48
C GLY A 182 -10.04 5.30 20.73
N VAL A 183 -8.71 5.28 20.80
CA VAL A 183 -7.94 5.78 21.95
C VAL A 183 -8.30 7.22 22.32
N GLU A 184 -8.63 8.05 21.33
CA GLU A 184 -9.10 9.42 21.51
C GLU A 184 -10.41 9.53 22.30
N LEU A 185 -11.18 8.44 22.39
CA LEU A 185 -12.38 8.30 23.23
C LEU A 185 -12.04 7.91 24.69
N GLY A 186 -10.76 7.85 25.04
CA GLY A 186 -10.26 7.56 26.39
C GLY A 186 -10.08 6.07 26.70
N LYS A 187 -10.32 5.18 25.74
CA LYS A 187 -10.20 3.72 25.90
C LYS A 187 -9.61 3.08 24.66
N PHE A 188 -8.86 1.99 24.83
CA PHE A 188 -8.33 1.18 23.74
C PHE A 188 -9.26 -0.03 23.50
N HIS A 189 -10.14 0.06 22.50
CA HIS A 189 -11.17 -0.96 22.27
C HIS A 189 -10.65 -2.10 21.39
N LEU A 190 -10.78 -3.33 21.89
CA LEU A 190 -10.41 -4.57 21.22
C LEU A 190 -11.65 -5.44 20.97
N LEU A 191 -11.90 -5.80 19.72
CA LEU A 191 -12.95 -6.74 19.33
C LEU A 191 -12.48 -8.18 19.63
N GLY A 192 -13.03 -8.82 20.65
CA GLY A 192 -12.51 -10.11 21.13
C GLY A 192 -11.07 -9.97 21.66
N GLN A 193 -10.26 -11.04 21.58
CA GLN A 193 -8.94 -11.08 22.24
C GLN A 193 -7.83 -10.29 21.53
N GLN A 194 -7.82 -10.28 20.20
CA GLN A 194 -6.83 -9.54 19.39
C GLN A 194 -5.34 -9.87 19.70
N ASN A 195 -5.06 -11.13 20.05
CA ASN A 195 -3.74 -11.63 20.45
C ASN A 195 -2.93 -12.28 19.30
N LYS A 196 -3.48 -12.39 18.09
CA LYS A 196 -2.75 -12.97 16.95
C LYS A 196 -1.63 -12.03 16.48
N PRO A 197 -0.43 -12.58 16.16
CA PRO A 197 0.63 -11.79 15.55
C PRO A 197 0.21 -11.16 14.22
N SER A 198 0.65 -9.95 13.98
CA SER A 198 0.40 -9.16 12.77
C SER A 198 1.54 -8.19 12.51
N SER A 199 1.57 -7.64 11.29
CA SER A 199 2.63 -6.73 10.87
C SER A 199 2.16 -5.29 11.03
N PHE A 200 2.98 -4.49 11.70
CA PHE A 200 2.80 -3.05 11.85
C PHE A 200 4.01 -2.35 11.25
N THR A 201 3.79 -1.35 10.40
CA THR A 201 4.89 -0.63 9.74
C THR A 201 4.57 0.86 9.71
N SER A 202 5.54 1.71 10.03
CA SER A 202 5.32 3.16 10.03
C SER A 202 5.10 3.70 8.62
N LEU A 203 4.33 4.79 8.48
CA LEU A 203 4.18 5.49 7.20
C LEU A 203 5.53 5.96 6.65
N ASP A 204 6.45 6.34 7.53
CA ASP A 204 7.81 6.78 7.17
C ASP A 204 8.66 5.63 6.64
N ASP A 205 8.60 4.45 7.25
CA ASP A 205 9.33 3.27 6.77
C ASP A 205 8.81 2.82 5.41
N VAL A 206 7.49 2.78 5.22
CA VAL A 206 6.89 2.39 3.94
C VAL A 206 7.23 3.40 2.84
N SER A 207 7.02 4.69 3.09
CA SER A 207 7.32 5.73 2.10
C SER A 207 8.82 5.85 1.82
N GLY A 208 9.65 5.74 2.86
CA GLY A 208 11.10 5.71 2.76
C GLY A 208 11.60 4.51 1.97
N PHE A 209 11.05 3.32 2.19
CA PHE A 209 11.43 2.11 1.48
C PHE A 209 11.07 2.20 -0.01
N VAL A 210 9.87 2.71 -0.33
CA VAL A 210 9.45 2.99 -1.71
C VAL A 210 10.46 3.90 -2.40
N ALA A 211 10.78 5.04 -1.77
CA ALA A 211 11.69 6.00 -2.35
C ALA A 211 13.12 5.45 -2.45
N HIS A 212 13.58 4.69 -1.45
CA HIS A 212 14.85 3.97 -1.47
C HIS A 212 14.89 3.04 -2.68
N ALA A 213 14.02 2.04 -2.73
CA ALA A 213 14.00 1.02 -3.77
C ALA A 213 13.99 1.63 -5.17
N LEU A 214 13.12 2.61 -5.42
CA LEU A 214 12.97 3.22 -6.75
C LEU A 214 14.18 4.05 -7.21
N THR A 215 15.01 4.54 -6.29
CA THR A 215 16.13 5.45 -6.59
C THR A 215 17.50 4.83 -6.32
N THR A 216 17.59 3.63 -5.74
CA THR A 216 18.87 2.92 -5.54
C THR A 216 18.96 1.63 -6.32
N PHE A 217 17.86 0.88 -6.45
CA PHE A 217 17.93 -0.42 -7.05
C PHE A 217 18.11 -0.31 -8.58
N PRO A 218 18.80 -1.28 -9.20
CA PRO A 218 18.79 -1.40 -10.65
C PRO A 218 17.34 -1.44 -11.17
N SER A 219 17.01 -0.64 -12.18
CA SER A 219 15.65 -0.60 -12.76
C SER A 219 15.12 -2.00 -13.11
N SER A 220 15.98 -2.88 -13.63
CA SER A 220 15.61 -4.26 -13.97
C SER A 220 15.27 -5.14 -12.77
N SER A 221 15.85 -4.89 -11.58
CA SER A 221 15.51 -5.67 -10.38
C SER A 221 14.20 -5.22 -9.75
N LEU A 222 13.74 -4.01 -10.07
CA LEU A 222 12.43 -3.53 -9.65
C LEU A 222 11.33 -4.19 -10.48
N HIS A 223 11.61 -4.58 -11.73
CA HIS A 223 10.62 -5.25 -12.56
C HIS A 223 10.24 -6.57 -11.88
N ASP A 224 8.97 -6.64 -11.47
CA ASP A 224 8.35 -7.81 -10.83
C ASP A 224 8.76 -8.14 -9.42
N ALA A 225 9.34 -7.20 -8.69
CA ALA A 225 9.63 -7.44 -7.29
C ALA A 225 8.35 -7.41 -6.42
N THR A 226 8.30 -8.29 -5.41
CA THR A 226 7.44 -8.10 -4.23
C THR A 226 8.36 -7.76 -3.08
N TYR A 227 8.00 -6.75 -2.30
CA TYR A 227 8.65 -6.45 -1.04
C TYR A 227 7.63 -6.53 0.07
N ARG A 228 7.74 -7.57 0.90
CA ARG A 228 7.02 -7.66 2.16
C ARG A 228 7.89 -7.02 3.22
N ILE A 229 7.45 -5.89 3.71
CA ILE A 229 8.18 -5.11 4.69
C ILE A 229 7.41 -5.10 6.01
N GLU A 230 8.13 -5.15 7.11
CA GLU A 230 7.54 -5.22 8.45
C GLU A 230 8.37 -4.34 9.39
N GLY A 231 7.72 -3.38 10.04
CA GLY A 231 8.36 -2.57 11.07
C GLY A 231 8.52 -3.37 12.36
N GLU A 232 7.38 -3.80 12.89
CA GLU A 232 7.28 -4.62 14.09
C GLU A 232 6.21 -5.70 13.92
N ARG A 233 6.54 -6.90 14.38
CA ARG A 233 5.60 -8.02 14.48
C ARG A 233 5.10 -8.16 15.91
N THR A 234 3.83 -7.86 16.13
CA THR A 234 3.21 -7.89 17.48
C THR A 234 1.69 -8.13 17.36
N SER A 235 0.93 -7.99 18.44
CA SER A 235 -0.54 -8.08 18.45
C SER A 235 -1.18 -6.74 18.85
N LEU A 236 -2.44 -6.51 18.50
CA LEU A 236 -3.17 -5.33 18.98
C LEU A 236 -3.34 -5.35 20.50
N GLU A 237 -3.46 -6.53 21.11
CA GLU A 237 -3.51 -6.69 22.57
C GLU A 237 -2.18 -6.28 23.25
N ALA A 238 -1.03 -6.70 22.71
CA ALA A 238 0.28 -6.28 23.20
C ALA A 238 0.50 -4.77 23.03
N ILE A 239 0.01 -4.17 21.94
CA ILE A 239 0.03 -2.72 21.75
C ILE A 239 -0.90 -2.03 22.77
N GLY A 240 -2.07 -2.61 23.04
CA GLY A 240 -2.97 -2.13 24.10
C GLY A 240 -2.25 -2.04 25.44
N ALA A 241 -1.43 -3.03 25.79
CA ALA A 241 -0.66 -3.02 27.04
C ALA A 241 0.33 -1.84 27.12
N LEU A 242 0.90 -1.39 25.98
CA LEU A 242 1.71 -0.17 25.95
C LEU A 242 0.87 1.08 26.26
N TYR A 243 -0.38 1.14 25.77
CA TYR A 243 -1.29 2.24 26.08
C TYR A 243 -1.76 2.24 27.53
N GLU A 244 -1.95 1.08 28.13
CA GLU A 244 -2.32 0.95 29.53
C GLU A 244 -1.16 1.35 30.46
N ALA A 245 0.08 1.09 30.05
CA ALA A 245 1.28 1.44 30.80
C ALA A 245 1.72 2.92 30.66
N ARG A 246 1.16 3.67 29.71
CA ARG A 246 1.55 5.08 29.47
C ARG A 246 1.03 6.01 30.58
N VAL A 247 1.51 7.26 30.60
CA VAL A 247 1.02 8.29 31.54
C VAL A 247 0.44 9.49 30.76
N PRO A 248 -0.86 9.80 30.90
CA PRO A 248 -1.89 9.06 31.64
C PRO A 248 -2.30 7.75 30.94
N PRO A 249 -2.66 6.71 31.71
CA PRO A 249 -2.99 5.40 31.15
C PRO A 249 -4.26 5.47 30.31
N VAL A 250 -4.32 4.66 29.25
CA VAL A 250 -5.56 4.40 28.50
C VAL A 250 -5.96 2.95 28.75
N PRO A 251 -7.06 2.72 29.49
CA PRO A 251 -7.51 1.36 29.79
C PRO A 251 -7.87 0.59 28.52
N ILE A 252 -7.48 -0.68 28.49
CA ILE A 252 -7.89 -1.62 27.45
C ILE A 252 -9.30 -2.10 27.75
N VAL A 253 -10.16 -2.17 26.73
CA VAL A 253 -11.49 -2.75 26.87
C VAL A 253 -11.73 -3.74 25.76
N HIS A 254 -11.93 -5.00 26.13
CA HIS A 254 -12.40 -6.04 25.22
C HIS A 254 -13.92 -5.95 25.08
N VAL A 255 -14.40 -6.01 23.84
CA VAL A 255 -15.82 -5.91 23.51
C VAL A 255 -16.22 -6.99 22.51
N ASP A 256 -17.47 -7.42 22.57
CA ASP A 256 -18.07 -8.30 21.56
C ASP A 256 -18.51 -7.54 20.30
N LYS A 257 -18.71 -6.23 20.44
CA LYS A 257 -19.07 -5.31 19.36
C LYS A 257 -18.41 -3.96 19.60
N LEU A 258 -17.77 -3.39 18.57
CA LEU A 258 -17.27 -2.02 18.62
C LEU A 258 -18.42 -0.99 18.61
N LEU A 259 -18.08 0.26 18.92
CA LEU A 259 -19.00 1.40 18.96
C LEU A 259 -19.76 1.56 17.63
N ASP A 260 -20.99 2.09 17.68
CA ASP A 260 -21.72 2.39 16.45
C ASP A 260 -20.94 3.40 15.59
N GLY A 261 -20.90 3.16 14.27
CA GLY A 261 -20.08 3.92 13.32
C GLY A 261 -18.64 3.40 13.16
N PHE A 262 -18.22 2.37 13.90
CA PHE A 262 -16.90 1.73 13.76
C PHE A 262 -16.90 0.60 12.71
N ASP A 263 -17.63 0.74 11.61
CA ASP A 263 -17.75 -0.34 10.61
C ASP A 263 -16.39 -0.70 9.99
N LYS A 264 -15.54 0.29 9.73
CA LYS A 264 -14.20 0.09 9.17
C LYS A 264 -13.25 -0.54 10.18
N GLN A 265 -13.29 -0.08 11.43
CA GLN A 265 -12.49 -0.62 12.52
C GLN A 265 -12.90 -2.06 12.82
N THR A 266 -14.20 -2.36 12.79
CA THR A 266 -14.74 -3.73 12.92
C THR A 266 -14.18 -4.61 11.81
N PHE A 267 -14.30 -4.19 10.55
CA PHE A 267 -13.73 -4.94 9.43
C PHE A 267 -12.23 -5.22 9.61
N ILE A 268 -11.45 -4.22 10.02
CA ILE A 268 -10.01 -4.37 10.20
C ILE A 268 -9.67 -5.29 11.38
N GLN A 269 -10.29 -5.09 12.55
CA GLN A 269 -10.06 -5.91 13.74
C GLN A 269 -10.52 -7.36 13.54
N THR A 270 -11.57 -7.62 12.75
CA THR A 270 -11.92 -8.99 12.32
C THR A 270 -10.79 -9.63 11.53
N ASN A 271 -10.19 -8.92 10.58
CA ASN A 271 -9.06 -9.45 9.82
C ASN A 271 -7.81 -9.68 10.71
N PHE A 272 -7.59 -8.87 11.76
CA PHE A 272 -6.55 -9.14 12.77
C PHE A 272 -6.83 -10.43 13.52
N ALA A 273 -8.07 -10.64 13.99
CA ALA A 273 -8.48 -11.87 14.66
C ALA A 273 -8.36 -13.12 13.76
N GLU A 274 -8.41 -12.96 12.45
CA GLU A 274 -8.17 -14.02 11.48
C GLU A 274 -6.67 -14.22 11.18
N GLY A 275 -5.82 -13.23 11.44
CA GLY A 275 -4.38 -13.22 11.14
C GLY A 275 -4.02 -12.59 9.78
N ARG A 276 -5.01 -12.06 9.06
CA ARG A 276 -4.89 -11.57 7.66
C ARG A 276 -4.17 -10.22 7.55
N LEU A 277 -3.91 -9.55 8.66
CA LEU A 277 -3.13 -8.29 8.71
C LEU A 277 -1.61 -8.51 8.80
N SER A 278 -1.15 -9.75 8.85
CA SER A 278 0.27 -10.06 8.67
C SER A 278 0.69 -9.80 7.21
N ALA A 279 1.82 -9.11 7.02
CA ALA A 279 2.50 -9.03 5.74
C ALA A 279 2.99 -10.41 5.27
N GLY A 280 3.08 -11.39 6.20
CA GLY A 280 3.40 -12.78 5.93
C GLY A 280 2.21 -13.64 5.47
N TRP A 281 0.99 -13.10 5.44
CA TRP A 281 -0.20 -13.85 5.02
C TRP A 281 -0.07 -14.36 3.58
N ASP A 282 -0.30 -15.64 3.40
CA ASP A 282 -0.31 -16.32 2.10
C ASP A 282 -1.75 -16.75 1.77
N ASN A 283 -2.39 -16.11 0.79
CA ASN A 283 -3.77 -16.46 0.42
C ASN A 283 -3.88 -17.78 -0.34
N TYR A 284 -2.78 -18.36 -0.85
CA TYR A 284 -2.82 -19.71 -1.43
C TYR A 284 -2.88 -20.79 -0.36
N LEU A 285 -2.19 -20.54 0.76
CA LEU A 285 -2.17 -21.43 1.92
C LEU A 285 -3.25 -21.09 2.95
N ASP A 286 -3.92 -19.95 2.78
CA ASP A 286 -4.90 -19.35 3.70
C ASP A 286 -4.40 -19.34 5.16
N LYS A 287 -3.13 -18.94 5.34
CA LYS A 287 -2.49 -18.87 6.65
C LYS A 287 -1.39 -17.82 6.66
N ASP A 288 -1.00 -17.45 7.87
CA ASP A 288 0.18 -16.62 8.10
C ASP A 288 1.47 -17.45 8.01
N VAL A 289 2.45 -16.94 7.26
CA VAL A 289 3.78 -17.52 7.08
C VAL A 289 4.80 -16.47 7.57
N PRO A 290 5.25 -16.53 8.83
CA PRO A 290 6.08 -15.48 9.43
C PRO A 290 7.34 -15.13 8.64
N GLU A 291 7.96 -16.11 7.97
CA GLU A 291 9.15 -15.94 7.15
C GLU A 291 8.92 -14.99 5.97
N ASN A 292 7.67 -14.85 5.53
CA ASN A 292 7.30 -13.94 4.45
C ASN A 292 7.26 -12.48 4.92
N ALA A 293 6.89 -12.21 6.17
CA ALA A 293 6.46 -10.87 6.62
C ALA A 293 7.55 -9.79 6.49
N ALA A 294 8.80 -10.12 6.85
CA ALA A 294 9.94 -9.21 6.78
C ALA A 294 10.91 -9.54 5.62
N SER A 295 10.50 -10.40 4.67
CA SER A 295 11.39 -10.92 3.61
C SER A 295 12.01 -9.83 2.72
N GLY A 296 11.38 -8.66 2.64
CA GLY A 296 11.84 -7.47 1.93
C GLY A 296 12.73 -6.53 2.75
N ASN A 297 12.75 -6.61 4.08
CA ASN A 297 13.51 -5.67 4.93
C ASN A 297 15.00 -5.65 4.60
N LYS A 298 15.57 -6.83 4.29
CA LYS A 298 16.99 -6.98 3.91
C LYS A 298 17.40 -6.20 2.66
N ALA A 299 16.44 -5.78 1.83
CA ALA A 299 16.72 -4.96 0.66
C ALA A 299 17.12 -3.53 1.03
N TRP A 300 16.81 -3.08 2.25
CA TRP A 300 17.26 -1.80 2.79
C TRP A 300 18.24 -2.03 3.95
N GLY A 301 19.44 -2.50 3.61
CA GLY A 301 20.48 -2.86 4.58
C GLY A 301 20.84 -1.71 5.52
N GLY A 302 20.90 -1.98 6.82
CA GLY A 302 21.23 -1.01 7.87
C GLY A 302 20.09 -0.05 8.24
N HIS A 303 18.91 -0.18 7.63
CA HIS A 303 17.74 0.62 8.00
C HIS A 303 17.20 0.22 9.37
N HIS A 304 16.93 1.22 10.22
CA HIS A 304 16.24 1.06 11.49
C HIS A 304 14.73 1.09 11.25
N TRP A 305 14.12 -0.08 11.20
CA TRP A 305 12.67 -0.24 11.10
C TRP A 305 12.03 0.13 12.44
N LYS A 306 11.13 1.11 12.43
CA LYS A 306 10.59 1.66 13.67
C LYS A 306 9.65 0.68 14.35
N THR A 307 9.70 0.67 15.67
CA THR A 307 8.73 0.01 16.55
C THR A 307 7.47 0.86 16.70
N VAL A 308 6.37 0.22 17.09
CA VAL A 308 5.11 0.87 17.47
C VAL A 308 5.34 1.88 18.58
N LYS A 309 6.20 1.54 19.55
CA LYS A 309 6.56 2.42 20.66
C LYS A 309 7.20 3.71 20.18
N GLU A 310 8.19 3.62 19.28
CA GLU A 310 8.87 4.79 18.72
C GLU A 310 7.93 5.67 17.89
N VAL A 311 7.04 5.07 17.11
CA VAL A 311 6.12 5.83 16.23
C VAL A 311 5.01 6.52 17.01
N LEU A 312 4.47 5.86 18.04
CA LEU A 312 3.34 6.38 18.81
C LEU A 312 3.76 7.15 20.07
N GLY A 313 5.06 7.20 20.39
CA GLY A 313 5.57 7.89 21.57
C GLY A 313 5.07 7.27 22.88
N LEU A 314 4.99 5.94 22.91
CA LEU A 314 4.57 5.16 24.09
C LEU A 314 5.76 4.75 24.96
#